data_AF-A0A2D9H608-F1
#
_entry.id   AF-A0A2D9H608-F1
#
_cell.length_a   1.000
_cell.length_b   1.000
_cell.length_c   1.000
_cell.angle_alpha   90.00
_cell.angle_beta   90.00
_cell.angle_gamma   90.00
#
_symmetry.space_group_name_H-M   'P 1'
#
loop_
_entity.id
_entity.type
_entity.pdbx_description
1 polymer ?
#
loop_
_entity_poly.entity_id
_entity_poly.type
_entity_poly.pdbx_seq_one_letter_code
_entity_poly.pdbx_strand_id
1 'polypeptide(L)'
;VAVGQVPDEVTELSEVTRQAMWRGIAAARLGGRVTDISHAVETHVRASGPYGILEDYVGHGIGSAMHQPPNVPNYGRPGRGPRLVEGLALAVEPMITLGGKDTDVLEDDWTVVTSDGSWAAHHEHTFTLTPQGAWVLTALDGGEAELSALGVPFGPLAD
;
A
#
# COMPACT_ATOMS: atom_id res chain seq x y z
N VAL A 1 -6.30 -11.01 -8.30
CA VAL A 1 -6.42 -11.42 -9.72
C VAL A 1 -7.89 -11.48 -10.11
N ALA A 2 -8.23 -11.13 -11.35
CA ALA A 2 -9.60 -11.21 -11.86
C ALA A 2 -10.07 -12.67 -11.99
N VAL A 3 -11.37 -12.91 -11.80
CA VAL A 3 -12.01 -14.22 -12.01
C VAL A 3 -13.10 -14.07 -13.07
N GLY A 4 -12.88 -14.67 -14.23
CA GLY A 4 -13.82 -14.56 -15.37
C GLY A 4 -13.74 -13.22 -16.08
N GLN A 5 -14.86 -12.78 -16.66
CA GLN A 5 -14.99 -11.46 -17.27
C GLN A 5 -15.32 -10.44 -16.18
N VAL A 6 -14.49 -9.41 -16.06
CA VAL A 6 -14.62 -8.35 -15.05
C VAL A 6 -14.85 -7.02 -15.78
N PRO A 7 -15.74 -6.13 -15.30
CA PRO A 7 -15.91 -4.81 -15.90
C PRO A 7 -14.61 -4.01 -15.92
N ASP A 8 -14.40 -3.25 -17.01
CA ASP A 8 -13.17 -2.47 -17.21
C ASP A 8 -12.84 -1.54 -16.03
N GLU A 9 -13.85 -0.89 -15.45
CA GLU A 9 -13.67 0.00 -14.29
C GLU A 9 -13.16 -0.73 -13.03
N VAL A 10 -13.53 -2.00 -12.85
CA VAL A 10 -13.09 -2.83 -11.72
C VAL A 10 -11.68 -3.36 -11.96
N THR A 11 -11.35 -3.68 -13.21
CA THR A 11 -9.98 -4.00 -13.61
C THR A 11 -9.05 -2.80 -13.39
N GLU A 12 -9.47 -1.61 -13.82
CA GLU A 12 -8.72 -0.37 -13.61
C GLU A 12 -8.57 -0.04 -12.12
N LEU A 13 -9.64 -0.18 -11.32
CA LEU A 13 -9.58 -0.02 -9.86
C LEU A 13 -8.49 -0.91 -9.25
N SER A 14 -8.46 -2.20 -9.61
CA SER A 14 -7.47 -3.13 -9.09
C SER A 14 -6.05 -2.73 -9.49
N GLU A 15 -5.86 -2.25 -10.71
CA GLU A 15 -4.56 -1.82 -11.20
C GLU A 15 -4.09 -0.51 -10.54
N VAL A 16 -4.98 0.48 -10.36
CA VAL A 16 -4.71 1.71 -9.61
C VAL A 16 -4.31 1.39 -8.17
N THR A 17 -5.01 0.47 -7.50
CA THR A 17 -4.65 0.04 -6.14
C THR A 17 -3.25 -0.58 -6.11
N ARG A 18 -2.96 -1.48 -7.07
CA ARG A 18 -1.64 -2.13 -7.18
C ARG A 18 -0.53 -1.11 -7.39
N GLN A 19 -0.73 -0.17 -8.31
CA GLN A 19 0.23 0.90 -8.59
C GLN A 19 0.40 1.84 -7.40
N ALA A 20 -0.67 2.14 -6.66
CA ALA A 20 -0.61 2.96 -5.45
C ALA A 20 0.29 2.32 -4.38
N MET A 21 0.13 1.01 -4.15
CA MET A 21 0.94 0.24 -3.23
C MET A 21 2.43 0.31 -3.62
N TRP A 22 2.76 0.03 -4.88
CA TRP A 22 4.14 0.07 -5.37
C TRP A 22 4.76 1.46 -5.30
N ARG A 23 4.00 2.51 -5.61
CA ARG A 23 4.46 3.90 -5.47
C ARG A 23 4.67 4.30 -4.01
N GLY A 24 3.84 3.79 -3.11
CA GLY A 24 4.05 3.90 -1.67
C GLY A 24 5.40 3.31 -1.25
N ILE A 25 5.65 2.05 -1.61
CA ILE A 25 6.92 1.37 -1.31
C ILE A 25 8.10 2.12 -1.94
N ALA A 26 7.99 2.55 -3.19
CA ALA A 26 9.04 3.28 -3.90
C ALA A 26 9.39 4.65 -3.26
N ALA A 27 8.46 5.26 -2.53
CA ALA A 27 8.72 6.50 -1.78
C ALA A 27 9.49 6.27 -0.47
N ALA A 28 9.57 5.03 0.00
CA ALA A 28 10.31 4.68 1.21
C ALA A 28 11.82 4.81 0.99
N ARG A 29 12.49 5.46 1.94
CA ARG A 29 13.95 5.60 1.95
C ARG A 29 14.48 5.67 3.37
N LEU A 30 15.72 5.22 3.56
CA LEU A 30 16.38 5.32 4.86
C LEU A 30 16.40 6.77 5.34
N GLY A 31 15.96 6.97 6.58
CA GLY A 31 15.85 8.27 7.20
C GLY A 31 14.61 9.08 6.82
N GLY A 32 13.81 8.61 5.85
CA GLY A 32 12.50 9.17 5.51
C GLY A 32 11.46 8.94 6.60
N ARG A 33 10.20 9.29 6.30
CA ARG A 33 9.09 9.25 7.25
C ARG A 33 8.01 8.31 6.75
N VAL A 34 7.31 7.63 7.68
CA VAL A 34 6.23 6.70 7.31
C VAL A 34 5.19 7.36 6.39
N THR A 35 4.80 8.60 6.67
CA THR A 35 3.81 9.30 5.83
C THR A 35 4.31 9.73 4.46
N ASP A 36 5.61 9.59 4.14
CA ASP A 36 6.08 9.74 2.76
C ASP A 36 5.49 8.64 1.87
N ILE A 37 5.33 7.42 2.42
CA ILE A 37 4.65 6.27 1.80
C ILE A 37 3.16 6.62 1.61
N SER A 38 2.51 7.04 2.69
CA SER A 38 1.08 7.42 2.69
C SER A 38 0.76 8.50 1.66
N HIS A 39 1.62 9.52 1.58
CA HIS A 39 1.46 10.61 0.63
C HIS A 39 1.61 10.15 -0.81
N ALA A 40 2.54 9.23 -1.09
CA ALA A 40 2.73 8.68 -2.44
C ALA A 40 1.54 7.81 -2.89
N VAL A 41 0.98 7.00 -1.98
CA VAL A 41 -0.26 6.24 -2.20
C VAL A 41 -1.40 7.18 -2.58
N GLU A 42 -1.71 8.16 -1.72
CA GLU A 42 -2.80 9.10 -1.98
C GLU A 42 -2.58 9.92 -3.25
N THR A 43 -1.37 10.44 -3.46
CA THR A 43 -1.06 11.24 -4.66
C THR A 43 -1.35 10.46 -5.94
N HIS A 44 -0.99 9.17 -5.98
CA HIS A 44 -1.28 8.35 -7.13
C HIS A 44 -2.78 8.12 -7.30
N VAL A 45 -3.48 7.69 -6.25
CA VAL A 45 -4.93 7.40 -6.32
C VAL A 45 -5.71 8.63 -6.77
N ARG A 46 -5.41 9.81 -6.19
CA ARG A 46 -6.07 11.07 -6.56
C ARG A 46 -5.77 11.52 -7.98
N ALA A 47 -4.61 11.16 -8.53
CA ALA A 47 -4.26 11.46 -9.92
C ALA A 47 -4.92 10.49 -10.90
N SER A 48 -5.24 9.27 -10.47
CA SER A 48 -5.83 8.23 -11.32
C SER A 48 -7.34 8.36 -11.49
N GLY A 49 -8.06 9.01 -10.57
CA GLY A 49 -9.49 9.23 -10.72
C GLY A 49 -10.24 9.56 -9.42
N PRO A 50 -11.57 9.67 -9.49
CA PRO A 50 -12.43 9.93 -8.34
C PRO A 50 -12.64 8.66 -7.51
N TYR A 51 -11.58 8.15 -6.89
CA TYR A 51 -11.64 6.97 -6.02
C TYR A 51 -11.73 7.35 -4.53
N GLY A 52 -12.36 6.49 -3.74
CA GLY A 52 -12.29 6.54 -2.28
C GLY A 52 -11.04 5.84 -1.76
N ILE A 53 -10.52 6.32 -0.63
CA ILE A 53 -9.40 5.71 0.11
C ILE A 53 -9.90 5.45 1.52
N LEU A 54 -9.91 4.19 1.97
CA LEU A 54 -10.33 3.87 3.33
C LEU A 54 -9.37 4.54 4.34
N GLU A 55 -9.94 5.13 5.39
CA GLU A 55 -9.18 5.87 6.40
C GLU A 55 -8.99 5.10 7.71
N ASP A 56 -9.88 4.15 8.00
CA ASP A 56 -9.90 3.37 9.25
C ASP A 56 -9.06 2.08 9.18
N TYR A 57 -8.66 1.68 7.96
CA TYR A 57 -7.83 0.50 7.70
C TYR A 57 -6.53 0.93 7.01
N VAL A 58 -5.42 0.56 7.62
CA VAL A 58 -4.09 1.09 7.30
C VAL A 58 -3.05 -0.02 7.39
N GLY A 59 -1.94 0.17 6.69
CA GLY A 59 -0.79 -0.70 6.85
C GLY A 59 -0.17 -0.62 8.23
N HIS A 60 0.79 -1.50 8.48
CA HIS A 60 1.32 -1.69 9.82
C HIS A 60 2.77 -2.15 9.79
N GLY A 61 3.46 -2.01 10.93
CA GLY A 61 4.66 -2.77 11.20
C GLY A 61 4.32 -4.24 11.36
N ILE A 62 5.23 -5.10 10.93
CA ILE A 62 5.09 -6.56 11.01
C ILE A 62 6.44 -7.19 11.38
N GLY A 63 6.41 -8.30 12.12
CA GLY A 63 7.62 -9.03 12.50
C GLY A 63 7.35 -9.96 13.68
N SER A 64 7.70 -9.53 14.89
CA SER A 64 7.43 -10.30 16.11
C SER A 64 5.94 -10.41 16.46
N ALA A 65 5.12 -9.51 15.94
CA ALA A 65 3.67 -9.56 15.99
C ALA A 65 3.09 -9.36 14.58
N MET A 66 1.88 -9.88 14.36
CA MET A 66 1.15 -9.75 13.09
C MET A 66 0.91 -8.26 12.78
N HIS A 67 0.32 -7.54 13.72
CA HIS A 67 0.16 -6.08 13.66
C HIS A 67 0.96 -5.44 14.79
N GLN A 68 1.87 -4.52 14.46
CA GLN A 68 2.61 -3.71 15.42
C GLN A 68 2.86 -2.30 14.86
N PRO A 69 3.20 -1.31 15.71
CA PRO A 69 3.59 -0.01 15.23
C PRO A 69 4.81 -0.09 14.27
N PRO A 70 4.92 0.86 13.33
CA PRO A 70 4.02 2.00 13.11
C PRO A 70 2.84 1.67 12.18
N ASN A 71 1.73 2.39 12.35
CA ASN A 71 0.67 2.40 11.33
C ASN A 71 1.17 3.15 10.09
N VAL A 72 0.76 2.68 8.91
CA VAL A 72 1.07 3.22 7.58
C VAL A 72 -0.24 3.60 6.89
N PRO A 73 -0.78 4.81 7.14
CA PRO A 73 -2.00 5.25 6.48
C PRO A 73 -1.86 5.26 4.96
N ASN A 74 -2.98 5.14 4.25
CA ASN A 74 -3.02 5.23 2.78
C ASN A 74 -3.25 6.67 2.28
N TYR A 75 -3.14 7.64 3.19
CA TYR A 75 -3.42 9.06 2.97
C TYR A 75 -2.61 9.96 3.89
N GLY A 76 -2.47 11.22 3.51
CA GLY A 76 -1.94 12.28 4.37
C GLY A 76 -0.77 13.04 3.78
N ARG A 77 -0.28 14.00 4.58
CA ARG A 77 0.84 14.88 4.22
C ARG A 77 2.18 14.17 4.48
N PRO A 78 3.19 14.38 3.62
CA PRO A 78 4.51 13.76 3.78
C PRO A 78 5.28 14.37 4.96
N GLY A 79 6.39 13.73 5.33
CA GLY A 79 7.36 14.25 6.29
C GLY A 79 6.98 14.10 7.76
N ARG A 80 5.98 13.27 8.09
CA ARG A 80 5.45 13.06 9.45
C ARG A 80 5.54 11.61 9.93
N GLY A 81 5.46 11.45 11.24
CA GLY A 81 5.44 10.14 11.88
C GLY A 81 6.83 9.52 12.06
N PRO A 82 6.90 8.22 12.37
CA PRO A 82 8.15 7.53 12.67
C PRO A 82 9.16 7.57 11.52
N ARG A 83 10.45 7.49 11.87
CA ARG A 83 11.55 7.45 10.91
C ARG A 83 11.70 6.04 10.34
N LEU A 84 11.91 5.94 9.04
CA LEU A 84 12.27 4.69 8.39
C LEU A 84 13.75 4.40 8.64
N VAL A 85 14.03 3.19 9.13
CA VAL A 85 15.38 2.71 9.47
C VAL A 85 15.61 1.36 8.82
N GLU A 86 16.88 0.96 8.72
CA GLU A 86 17.28 -0.32 8.15
C GLU A 86 16.63 -1.49 8.90
N GLY A 87 16.16 -2.49 8.16
CA GLY A 87 15.52 -3.69 8.72
C GLY A 87 14.12 -3.50 9.29
N LEU A 88 13.56 -2.28 9.29
CA LEU A 88 12.16 -2.06 9.60
C LEU A 88 11.30 -2.76 8.52
N ALA A 89 10.34 -3.57 8.93
CA ALA A 89 9.39 -4.23 8.03
C ALA A 89 8.00 -3.61 8.17
N LEU A 90 7.42 -3.21 7.05
CA LEU A 90 6.11 -2.57 6.97
C LEU A 90 5.26 -3.26 5.89
N ALA A 91 3.98 -3.47 6.21
CA ALA A 91 2.93 -3.74 5.23
C ALA A 91 2.43 -2.40 4.64
N VAL A 92 2.39 -2.33 3.30
CA VAL A 92 1.75 -1.25 2.55
C VAL A 92 0.56 -1.86 1.83
N GLU A 93 -0.64 -1.42 2.18
CA GLU A 93 -1.87 -2.16 1.91
C GLU A 93 -3.06 -1.23 1.54
N PRO A 94 -2.98 -0.49 0.41
CA PRO A 94 -4.06 0.39 0.02
C PRO A 94 -5.36 -0.34 -0.27
N MET A 95 -6.44 0.11 0.36
CA MET A 95 -7.80 -0.30 0.09
C MET A 95 -8.55 0.86 -0.56
N ILE A 96 -8.88 0.70 -1.83
CA ILE A 96 -9.41 1.77 -2.69
C ILE A 96 -10.78 1.34 -3.21
N THR A 97 -11.71 2.29 -3.30
CA THR A 97 -13.09 2.05 -3.71
C THR A 97 -13.45 2.84 -4.97
N LEU A 98 -14.37 2.31 -5.78
CA LEU A 98 -14.97 3.08 -6.88
C LEU A 98 -15.81 4.25 -6.37
N GLY A 99 -16.45 4.08 -5.21
CA GLY A 99 -17.31 5.08 -4.60
C GLY A 99 -16.64 5.86 -3.47
N GLY A 100 -17.38 6.01 -2.36
CA GLY A 100 -16.92 6.73 -1.17
C GLY A 100 -15.92 5.92 -0.32
N LYS A 101 -15.31 6.59 0.66
CA LYS A 101 -14.38 5.96 1.62
C LYS A 101 -15.08 5.25 2.79
N ASP A 102 -16.37 5.50 2.95
CA ASP A 102 -17.13 5.07 4.13
C ASP A 102 -17.48 3.57 4.03
N THR A 103 -17.39 2.88 5.16
CA THR A 103 -17.58 1.43 5.27
C THR A 103 -18.46 1.06 6.45
N ASP A 104 -19.12 -0.08 6.35
CA ASP A 104 -19.87 -0.72 7.43
C ASP A 104 -19.27 -2.09 7.76
N VAL A 105 -19.28 -2.45 9.05
CA VAL A 105 -18.94 -3.80 9.52
C VAL A 105 -20.23 -4.60 9.63
N LEU A 106 -20.25 -5.79 9.02
CA LEU A 106 -21.42 -6.67 9.03
C LEU A 106 -21.60 -7.37 10.39
N GLU A 107 -22.73 -8.07 10.54
CA GLU A 107 -23.13 -8.75 11.78
C GLU A 107 -22.17 -9.86 12.24
N ASP A 108 -21.21 -10.26 11.39
CA ASP A 108 -20.16 -11.21 11.76
C ASP A 108 -18.97 -10.56 12.48
N ASP A 109 -19.00 -9.24 12.71
CA ASP A 109 -17.95 -8.42 13.33
C ASP A 109 -16.60 -8.40 12.58
N TRP A 110 -16.56 -8.91 11.34
CA TRP A 110 -15.32 -9.05 10.56
C TRP A 110 -15.42 -8.51 9.15
N THR A 111 -16.51 -8.80 8.46
CA THR A 111 -16.67 -8.43 7.06
C THR A 111 -16.90 -6.92 6.96
N VAL A 112 -16.01 -6.25 6.24
CA VAL A 112 -16.10 -4.82 5.96
C VAL A 112 -16.60 -4.63 4.54
N VAL A 113 -17.66 -3.85 4.38
CA VAL A 113 -18.25 -3.51 3.08
C VAL A 113 -18.25 -2.00 2.89
N THR A 114 -18.17 -1.54 1.65
CA THR A 114 -18.42 -0.13 1.31
C THR A 114 -19.87 0.23 1.62
N SER A 115 -20.11 1.35 2.28
CA SER A 115 -21.47 1.77 2.66
C SER A 115 -22.38 2.06 1.46
N ASP A 116 -21.81 2.39 0.29
CA ASP A 116 -22.54 2.63 -0.95
C ASP A 116 -22.69 1.39 -1.86
N GLY A 117 -22.16 0.24 -1.42
CA GLY A 117 -22.18 -1.02 -2.18
C GLY A 117 -21.29 -1.04 -3.44
N SER A 118 -20.39 -0.07 -3.61
CA SER A 118 -19.44 -0.03 -4.72
C SER A 118 -18.34 -1.10 -4.61
N TRP A 119 -17.62 -1.33 -5.71
CA TRP A 119 -16.47 -2.23 -5.70
C TRP A 119 -15.29 -1.62 -4.94
N ALA A 120 -14.54 -2.48 -4.25
CA ALA A 120 -13.27 -2.16 -3.63
C ALA A 120 -12.16 -3.09 -4.14
N ALA A 121 -10.93 -2.61 -4.15
CA ALA A 121 -9.75 -3.41 -4.40
C ALA A 121 -8.71 -3.19 -3.30
N HIS A 122 -7.97 -4.26 -3.00
CA HIS A 122 -6.91 -4.30 -2.02
C HIS A 122 -5.69 -5.01 -2.62
N HIS A 123 -4.50 -4.46 -2.41
CA HIS A 123 -3.22 -5.10 -2.71
C HIS A 123 -2.28 -4.83 -1.54
N GLU A 124 -1.45 -5.80 -1.20
CA GLU A 124 -0.53 -5.70 -0.08
C GLU A 124 0.83 -6.28 -0.43
N HIS A 125 1.87 -5.59 0.02
CA HIS A 125 3.20 -6.15 0.13
C HIS A 125 3.84 -5.75 1.46
N THR A 126 4.61 -6.68 2.03
CA THR A 126 5.54 -6.39 3.11
C THR A 126 6.89 -6.07 2.49
N PHE A 127 7.50 -4.97 2.90
CA PHE A 127 8.85 -4.60 2.46
C PHE A 127 9.74 -4.22 3.64
N THR A 128 11.05 -4.20 3.38
CA THR A 128 12.05 -3.61 4.27
C THR A 128 13.03 -2.74 3.50
N LEU A 129 13.86 -1.99 4.23
CA LEU A 129 14.91 -1.16 3.68
C LEU A 129 16.28 -1.74 4.05
N THR A 130 17.12 -1.89 3.04
CA THR A 130 18.55 -2.18 3.15
C THR A 130 19.35 -0.90 2.87
N PRO A 131 20.68 -0.90 3.08
CA PRO A 131 21.53 0.23 2.69
C PRO A 131 21.48 0.57 1.19
N GLN A 132 21.13 -0.41 0.34
CA GLN A 132 21.09 -0.26 -1.12
C GLN A 132 19.74 0.22 -1.63
N GLY A 133 18.63 -0.13 -0.97
CA GLY A 133 17.29 0.18 -1.45
C GLY A 133 16.19 -0.58 -0.72
N ALA A 134 15.00 -0.62 -1.33
CA ALA A 134 13.91 -1.43 -0.82
C ALA A 134 14.06 -2.91 -1.25
N TRP A 135 13.67 -3.81 -0.36
CA TRP A 135 13.43 -5.22 -0.65
C TRP A 135 11.99 -5.58 -0.27
N VAL A 136 11.23 -6.10 -1.23
CA VAL A 136 9.85 -6.53 -1.01
C VAL A 136 9.83 -8.01 -0.64
N LEU A 137 9.59 -8.29 0.65
CA LEU A 137 9.69 -9.61 1.26
C LEU A 137 8.67 -10.62 0.71
N THR A 138 7.55 -10.13 0.19
CA THR A 138 6.46 -10.96 -0.34
C THR A 138 6.34 -10.93 -1.87
N ALA A 139 7.28 -10.28 -2.57
CA ALA A 139 7.39 -10.34 -4.02
C ALA A 139 8.36 -11.45 -4.45
N LEU A 140 8.07 -12.14 -5.57
CA LEU A 140 8.86 -13.29 -6.03
C LEU A 140 10.30 -12.92 -6.41
N ASP A 141 10.51 -11.72 -6.92
CA ASP A 141 11.81 -11.17 -7.34
C ASP A 141 12.34 -10.12 -6.34
N GLY A 142 11.80 -10.08 -5.11
CA GLY A 142 12.13 -9.04 -4.15
C GLY A 142 11.65 -7.63 -4.54
N GLY A 143 10.84 -7.51 -5.60
CA GLY A 143 10.36 -6.23 -6.15
C GLY A 143 11.31 -5.60 -7.16
N GLU A 144 12.35 -6.30 -7.63
CA GLU A 144 13.35 -5.77 -8.57
C GLU A 144 12.71 -5.14 -9.81
N ALA A 145 11.79 -5.87 -10.48
CA ALA A 145 11.20 -5.40 -11.73
C ALA A 145 10.39 -4.10 -11.54
N GLU A 146 9.52 -4.06 -10.53
CA GLU A 146 8.62 -2.92 -10.27
C GLU A 146 9.38 -1.71 -9.73
N LEU A 147 10.32 -1.91 -8.79
CA LEU A 147 11.14 -0.82 -8.25
C LEU A 147 12.05 -0.22 -9.32
N SER A 148 12.65 -1.06 -10.17
CA SER A 148 13.47 -0.59 -11.30
C SER A 148 12.63 0.18 -12.32
N ALA A 149 11.42 -0.28 -12.63
CA ALA A 149 10.50 0.41 -13.53
C ALA A 149 10.06 1.78 -12.98
N LEU A 150 9.96 1.92 -11.66
CA LEU A 150 9.69 3.18 -10.96
C LEU A 150 10.93 4.06 -10.78
N GLY A 151 12.11 3.58 -11.19
CA GLY A 151 13.37 4.34 -11.16
C GLY A 151 13.93 4.54 -9.74
N VAL A 152 13.62 3.64 -8.81
CA VAL A 152 14.11 3.71 -7.42
C VAL A 152 15.08 2.56 -7.12
N PRO A 153 15.98 2.72 -6.13
CA PRO A 153 16.94 1.67 -5.80
C PRO A 153 16.27 0.39 -5.28
N PHE A 154 16.61 -0.72 -5.91
CA PHE A 154 16.36 -2.08 -5.42
C PHE A 154 17.54 -2.52 -4.54
N GLY A 155 17.24 -3.10 -3.37
CA GLY A 155 18.25 -3.42 -2.37
C GLY A 155 18.14 -4.85 -1.85
N PRO A 156 18.76 -5.85 -2.47
CA PRO A 156 18.65 -7.26 -2.08
C PRO A 156 19.15 -7.56 -0.67
N LEU A 157 18.57 -8.58 -0.02
CA LEU A 157 18.98 -9.01 1.34
C LEU A 157 20.34 -9.73 1.37
N ALA A 158 20.79 -10.23 0.24
CA ALA A 158 22.10 -10.87 0.05
C ALA A 158 22.59 -10.62 -1.38
N ASP A 159 23.91 -10.63 -1.56
CA ASP A 159 24.58 -10.55 -2.86
C ASP A 159 24.32 -11.78 -3.75
#